data_AF-A0A925FBL9-F1
#
_entry.id   AF-A0A925FBL9-F1
#
_cell.length_a   1.000
_cell.length_b   1.000
_cell.length_c   1.000
_cell.angle_alpha   90.00
_cell.angle_beta   90.00
_cell.angle_gamma   90.00
#
_symmetry.space_group_name_H-M   'P 1'
#
loop_
_entity.id
_entity.type
_entity.pdbx_description
1 polymer ?
#
loop_
_entity_poly.entity_id
_entity_poly.type
_entity_poly.pdbx_seq_one_letter_code
_entity_poly.pdbx_strand_id
1 'polypeptide(L)'
;MKTAFLLGTWAFALAGYAQVPKNVVSIVEIVDVASGKRRVIYEETRHLEAPNWTRDGKSLLVNSNGKLYTLPPAGGTLTEIPLAGNLRCNNDHLLSFDGKTLFISASEPGQQSAIFTVSASGGTPQRLTPQTPSYLHGVSPDGKTLAFCAERAGAWDVYTIPAAGGPETRLTDAQGLDDGPEYSYDGRWIYFNSNRTGQMHLYRMRADGSTQEQLTNDSLDNWFGHPSPDGKSLVFISYLQDQKGAHPFGKDVKLRVMDLKTRKIQDLTEVFFGGQGTINVPSWSPDGKQVAFVRYKVE
;
A
#
# COMPACT_ATOMS: atom_id res chain seq x y z
N MET A 1 13.00 -2.47 -49.13
CA MET A 1 13.18 -2.87 -47.72
C MET A 1 12.84 -1.70 -46.83
N LYS A 2 11.67 -1.71 -46.19
CA LYS A 2 11.33 -0.78 -45.10
C LYS A 2 10.93 -1.67 -43.93
N THR A 3 11.81 -1.79 -42.95
CA THR A 3 11.58 -2.53 -41.72
C THR A 3 10.68 -1.67 -40.85
N ALA A 4 9.41 -2.06 -40.72
CA ALA A 4 8.49 -1.47 -39.77
C ALA A 4 8.86 -1.99 -38.37
N PHE A 5 9.29 -1.09 -37.48
CA PHE A 5 9.32 -1.39 -36.05
C PHE A 5 7.87 -1.49 -35.57
N LEU A 6 7.43 -2.70 -35.22
CA LEU A 6 6.24 -2.85 -34.38
C LEU A 6 6.56 -2.25 -33.01
N LEU A 7 5.97 -1.11 -32.71
CA LEU A 7 5.78 -0.64 -31.34
C LEU A 7 4.85 -1.65 -30.68
N GLY A 8 5.43 -2.63 -30.00
CA GLY A 8 4.70 -3.51 -29.11
C GLY A 8 4.14 -2.66 -27.98
N THR A 9 2.83 -2.41 -28.01
CA THR A 9 2.10 -1.90 -26.86
C THR A 9 2.19 -2.97 -25.77
N TRP A 10 3.11 -2.79 -24.83
CA TRP A 10 3.06 -3.51 -23.56
C TRP A 10 1.85 -2.97 -22.81
N ALA A 11 0.69 -3.55 -23.09
CA ALA A 11 -0.45 -3.43 -22.20
C ALA A 11 -0.02 -4.06 -20.87
N PHE A 12 0.41 -3.22 -19.92
CA PHE A 12 0.39 -3.59 -18.52
C PHE A 12 -1.08 -3.79 -18.17
N ALA A 13 -1.58 -5.00 -18.42
CA ALA A 13 -2.70 -5.50 -17.67
C ALA A 13 -2.22 -5.49 -16.23
N LEU A 14 -2.64 -4.48 -15.45
CA LEU A 14 -2.86 -4.67 -14.03
C LEU A 14 -3.48 -6.04 -13.91
N ALA A 15 -2.74 -6.94 -13.25
CA ALA A 15 -3.12 -8.32 -13.09
C ALA A 15 -4.62 -8.37 -12.88
N GLY A 16 -5.34 -8.94 -13.85
CA GLY A 16 -6.77 -9.19 -13.67
C GLY A 16 -6.88 -9.83 -12.31
N TYR A 17 -7.58 -9.18 -11.38
CA TYR A 17 -7.71 -9.60 -9.99
C TYR A 17 -7.85 -11.12 -10.01
N ALA A 18 -6.77 -11.84 -9.68
CA ALA A 18 -6.88 -13.29 -9.58
C ALA A 18 -7.99 -13.48 -8.57
N GLN A 19 -9.11 -14.05 -9.02
CA GLN A 19 -10.34 -14.00 -8.25
C GLN A 19 -10.04 -14.64 -6.90
N VAL A 20 -10.11 -13.83 -5.83
CA VAL A 20 -9.87 -14.31 -4.48
C VAL A 20 -10.75 -15.53 -4.28
N PRO A 21 -10.19 -16.70 -3.93
CA PRO A 21 -10.98 -17.91 -3.77
C PRO A 21 -12.13 -17.67 -2.80
N LYS A 22 -13.28 -18.33 -3.03
CA LYS A 22 -14.46 -18.17 -2.16
C LYS A 22 -14.25 -18.66 -0.73
N ASN A 23 -13.22 -19.48 -0.50
CA ASN A 23 -12.91 -20.11 0.77
C ASN A 23 -11.57 -19.59 1.33
N VAL A 24 -11.44 -18.27 1.45
CA VAL A 24 -10.27 -17.66 2.08
C VAL A 24 -10.58 -17.33 3.54
N VAL A 25 -9.71 -17.78 4.44
CA VAL A 25 -9.67 -17.30 5.83
C VAL A 25 -8.60 -16.22 5.92
N SER A 26 -9.02 -15.03 6.33
CA SER A 26 -8.12 -13.92 6.62
C SER A 26 -7.69 -13.98 8.07
N ILE A 27 -6.38 -13.89 8.30
CA ILE A 27 -5.80 -13.97 9.63
C ILE A 27 -4.96 -12.72 9.84
N VAL A 28 -5.50 -11.82 10.66
CA VAL A 28 -4.84 -10.57 11.03
C VAL A 28 -3.85 -10.88 12.13
N GLU A 29 -2.58 -10.55 11.91
CA GLU A 29 -1.49 -10.75 12.84
C GLU A 29 -0.76 -9.45 13.15
N ILE A 30 -0.08 -9.45 14.29
CA ILE A 30 0.89 -8.42 14.65
C ILE A 30 2.23 -9.10 14.93
N VAL A 31 3.30 -8.56 14.32
CA VAL A 31 4.68 -8.97 14.58
C VAL A 31 5.42 -7.89 15.37
N ASP A 32 6.14 -8.29 16.42
CA ASP A 32 7.11 -7.43 17.11
C ASP A 32 8.41 -7.39 16.30
N VAL A 33 8.86 -6.19 15.92
CA VAL A 33 9.96 -6.02 14.96
C VAL A 33 11.31 -6.39 15.56
N ALA A 34 11.49 -6.21 16.87
CA ALA A 34 12.76 -6.53 17.52
C ALA A 34 12.98 -8.04 17.68
N SER A 35 11.92 -8.77 18.01
CA SER A 35 11.99 -10.22 18.30
C SER A 35 11.54 -11.11 17.14
N GLY A 36 10.80 -10.58 16.16
CA GLY A 36 10.11 -11.38 15.14
C GLY A 36 8.92 -12.18 15.68
N LYS A 37 8.56 -12.02 16.96
CA LYS A 37 7.47 -12.78 17.57
C LYS A 37 6.13 -12.27 17.05
N ARG A 38 5.30 -13.20 16.58
CA ARG A 38 3.97 -12.93 16.05
C ARG A 38 2.87 -13.32 17.01
N ARG A 39 1.72 -12.68 16.85
CA ARG A 39 0.46 -13.07 17.48
C ARG A 39 -0.70 -12.85 16.52
N VAL A 40 -1.60 -13.83 16.46
CA VAL A 40 -2.91 -13.68 15.83
C VAL A 40 -3.78 -12.79 16.70
N ILE A 41 -4.51 -11.87 16.07
CA ILE A 41 -5.44 -10.98 16.78
C ILE A 41 -6.89 -11.16 16.32
N TYR A 42 -7.09 -11.67 15.10
CA TYR A 42 -8.41 -11.85 14.53
C TYR A 42 -8.34 -12.85 13.37
N GLU A 43 -9.34 -13.72 13.27
CA GLU A 43 -9.51 -14.66 12.15
C GLU A 43 -10.97 -14.63 11.67
N GLU A 44 -11.20 -14.58 10.36
CA GLU A 44 -12.56 -14.65 9.79
C GLU A 44 -12.55 -15.09 8.32
N THR A 45 -13.70 -15.53 7.81
CA THR A 45 -13.91 -15.98 6.43
C THR A 45 -14.17 -14.85 5.41
N ARG A 46 -14.31 -13.62 5.88
CA ARG A 46 -14.30 -12.45 4.99
C ARG A 46 -12.87 -12.18 4.52
N HIS A 47 -12.71 -11.73 3.28
CA HIS A 47 -11.42 -11.26 2.77
C HIS A 47 -11.09 -9.89 3.41
N LEU A 48 -10.28 -9.90 4.46
CA LEU A 48 -9.78 -8.69 5.12
C LEU A 48 -8.42 -8.34 4.53
N GLU A 49 -8.17 -7.05 4.36
CA GLU A 49 -7.00 -6.55 3.64
C GLU A 49 -6.43 -5.31 4.33
N ALA A 50 -5.13 -5.09 4.08
CA ALA A 50 -4.39 -3.85 4.27
C ALA A 50 -4.59 -3.18 5.64
N PRO A 51 -4.05 -3.77 6.72
CA PRO A 51 -4.17 -3.21 8.07
C PRO A 51 -3.30 -1.96 8.25
N ASN A 52 -3.91 -0.87 8.69
CA ASN A 52 -3.26 0.41 9.01
C ASN A 52 -3.52 0.80 10.47
N TRP A 53 -2.51 1.27 11.20
CA TRP A 53 -2.74 1.69 12.59
C TRP A 53 -3.36 3.08 12.69
N THR A 54 -4.34 3.21 13.58
CA THR A 54 -4.75 4.52 14.07
C THR A 54 -3.59 5.22 14.78
N ARG A 55 -3.54 6.56 14.66
CA ARG A 55 -2.44 7.37 15.20
C ARG A 55 -2.30 7.29 16.72
N ASP A 56 -3.39 7.01 17.44
CA ASP A 56 -3.39 6.80 18.88
C ASP A 56 -3.12 5.33 19.29
N GLY A 57 -2.98 4.44 18.32
CA GLY A 57 -2.66 3.02 18.51
C GLY A 57 -3.80 2.17 19.03
N LYS A 58 -5.03 2.70 19.12
CA LYS A 58 -6.16 1.99 19.74
C LYS A 58 -6.88 1.00 18.81
N SER A 59 -6.77 1.22 17.50
CA SER A 59 -7.41 0.41 16.47
C SER A 59 -6.50 0.22 15.26
N LEU A 60 -6.69 -0.89 14.56
CA LEU A 60 -6.32 -1.06 13.15
C LEU A 60 -7.51 -0.68 12.27
N LEU A 61 -7.24 -0.05 11.13
CA LEU A 61 -8.14 0.07 9.99
C LEU A 61 -7.88 -1.09 9.04
N VAL A 62 -8.93 -1.75 8.57
CA VAL A 62 -8.85 -2.80 7.53
C VAL A 62 -9.97 -2.60 6.52
N ASN A 63 -9.79 -3.06 5.30
CA ASN A 63 -10.86 -3.08 4.30
C ASN A 63 -11.37 -4.49 4.03
N SER A 64 -12.62 -4.60 3.60
CA SER A 64 -13.22 -5.84 3.13
C SER A 64 -14.44 -5.56 2.27
N ASN A 65 -14.54 -6.22 1.11
CA ASN A 65 -15.72 -6.14 0.23
C ASN A 65 -16.17 -4.70 -0.10
N GLY A 66 -15.24 -3.78 -0.31
CA GLY A 66 -15.56 -2.38 -0.63
C GLY A 66 -15.82 -1.48 0.58
N LYS A 67 -15.72 -2.00 1.80
CA LYS A 67 -16.01 -1.28 3.05
C LYS A 67 -14.77 -1.19 3.93
N LEU A 68 -14.82 -0.29 4.91
CA LEU A 68 -13.76 -0.06 5.90
C LEU A 68 -14.23 -0.40 7.30
N TYR A 69 -13.31 -0.91 8.10
CA TYR A 69 -13.57 -1.39 9.45
C TYR A 69 -12.45 -0.99 10.41
N THR A 70 -12.79 -0.90 11.69
CA THR A 70 -11.83 -0.84 12.80
C THR A 70 -11.77 -2.17 13.54
N LEU A 71 -10.58 -2.54 14.00
CA LEU A 71 -10.31 -3.73 14.79
C LEU A 71 -9.33 -3.38 15.92
N PRO A 72 -9.63 -3.62 17.21
CA PRO A 72 -8.66 -3.39 18.28
C PRO A 72 -7.41 -4.28 18.12
N PRO A 73 -6.19 -3.78 18.37
CA PRO A 73 -4.96 -4.58 18.29
C PRO A 73 -4.90 -5.74 19.29
N ALA A 74 -5.74 -5.74 20.33
CA ALA A 74 -5.90 -6.84 21.26
C ALA A 74 -6.85 -7.94 20.75
N GLY A 75 -7.43 -7.77 19.56
CA GLY A 75 -8.58 -8.55 19.08
C GLY A 75 -9.90 -8.00 19.60
N GLY A 76 -11.01 -8.58 19.13
CA GLY A 76 -12.36 -8.18 19.53
C GLY A 76 -13.27 -7.93 18.33
N THR A 77 -14.19 -6.97 18.47
CA THR A 77 -15.22 -6.71 17.46
C THR A 77 -14.69 -5.91 16.28
N LEU A 78 -14.92 -6.44 15.07
CA LEU A 78 -14.73 -5.69 13.83
C LEU A 78 -15.91 -4.72 13.62
N THR A 79 -15.64 -3.41 13.61
CA THR A 79 -16.68 -2.37 13.55
C THR A 79 -16.58 -1.57 12.26
N GLU A 80 -17.67 -1.53 11.49
CA GLU A 80 -17.73 -0.80 10.21
C GLU A 80 -17.61 0.71 10.40
N ILE A 81 -16.85 1.37 9.53
CA ILE A 81 -16.84 2.83 9.40
C ILE A 81 -17.92 3.20 8.38
N PRO A 82 -18.99 3.91 8.79
CA PRO A 82 -20.12 4.16 7.92
C PRO A 82 -19.77 5.21 6.86
N LEU A 83 -19.66 4.79 5.60
CA LEU A 83 -19.51 5.69 4.46
C LEU A 83 -20.85 5.83 3.73
N ALA A 84 -21.24 7.07 3.41
CA ALA A 84 -22.43 7.32 2.61
C ALA A 84 -22.16 7.01 1.12
N GLY A 85 -23.22 6.59 0.41
CA GLY A 85 -23.16 6.26 -1.01
C GLY A 85 -22.73 4.82 -1.29
N ASN A 86 -22.55 4.50 -2.59
CA ASN A 86 -22.22 3.16 -3.07
C ASN A 86 -20.77 3.06 -3.55
N LEU A 87 -19.85 3.66 -2.78
CA LEU A 87 -18.42 3.55 -3.06
C LEU A 87 -17.90 2.14 -2.71
N ARG A 88 -16.98 1.64 -3.52
CA ARG A 88 -16.25 0.40 -3.27
C ARG A 88 -14.80 0.72 -2.98
N CYS A 89 -14.43 0.80 -1.71
CA CYS A 89 -13.05 1.00 -1.28
C CYS A 89 -12.17 -0.18 -1.71
N ASN A 90 -10.97 0.12 -2.19
CA ASN A 90 -9.93 -0.90 -2.42
C ASN A 90 -9.02 -1.00 -1.18
N ASN A 91 -7.81 -1.51 -1.36
CA ASN A 91 -6.86 -1.76 -0.28
C ASN A 91 -6.12 -0.50 0.20
N ASP A 92 -6.28 0.63 -0.49
CA ASP A 92 -5.41 1.77 -0.31
C ASP A 92 -6.18 2.88 0.45
N HIS A 93 -5.94 2.94 1.75
CA HIS A 93 -6.61 3.83 2.69
C HIS A 93 -5.66 4.31 3.79
N LEU A 94 -5.75 5.59 4.14
CA LEU A 94 -4.79 6.27 5.01
C LEU A 94 -5.47 7.26 5.96
N LEU A 95 -4.96 7.35 7.18
CA LEU A 95 -5.28 8.43 8.10
C LEU A 95 -4.32 9.61 7.93
N SER A 96 -4.86 10.82 8.05
CA SER A 96 -4.06 12.01 8.34
C SER A 96 -3.20 11.82 9.60
N PHE A 97 -2.12 12.59 9.71
CA PHE A 97 -1.20 12.50 10.86
C PHE A 97 -1.83 12.90 12.19
N ASP A 98 -2.88 13.73 12.16
CA ASP A 98 -3.68 14.05 13.34
C ASP A 98 -4.80 13.03 13.63
N GLY A 99 -4.99 12.03 12.76
CA GLY A 99 -5.95 10.94 12.91
C GLY A 99 -7.43 11.33 12.68
N LYS A 100 -7.71 12.55 12.20
CA LYS A 100 -9.10 13.05 12.07
C LYS A 100 -9.71 12.79 10.69
N THR A 101 -8.88 12.65 9.67
CA THR A 101 -9.31 12.52 8.28
C THR A 101 -8.87 11.18 7.73
N LEU A 102 -9.77 10.53 7.02
CA LEU A 102 -9.50 9.34 6.25
C LEU A 102 -9.44 9.72 4.77
N PHE A 103 -8.39 9.28 4.10
CA PHE A 103 -8.24 9.32 2.66
C PHE A 103 -8.37 7.90 2.14
N ILE A 104 -9.17 7.70 1.09
CA ILE A 104 -9.51 6.37 0.59
C ILE A 104 -9.39 6.35 -0.93
N SER A 105 -8.86 5.26 -1.48
CA SER A 105 -9.05 4.91 -2.88
C SER A 105 -10.31 4.05 -3.01
N ALA A 106 -11.22 4.48 -3.87
CA ALA A 106 -12.50 3.82 -4.08
C ALA A 106 -13.01 3.98 -5.51
N SER A 107 -13.85 3.05 -5.94
CA SER A 107 -14.58 3.15 -7.20
C SER A 107 -16.04 3.49 -6.94
N GLU A 108 -16.56 4.46 -7.70
CA GLU A 108 -17.99 4.61 -7.93
C GLU A 108 -18.49 3.45 -8.83
N PRO A 109 -19.79 3.11 -8.82
CA PRO A 109 -20.33 2.05 -9.67
C PRO A 109 -19.97 2.25 -11.15
N GLY A 110 -19.27 1.28 -11.73
CA GLY A 110 -18.83 1.31 -13.13
C GLY A 110 -17.65 2.25 -13.44
N GLN A 111 -17.01 2.83 -12.42
CA GLN A 111 -15.89 3.76 -12.57
C GLN A 111 -14.57 3.16 -12.06
N GLN A 112 -13.47 3.70 -12.57
CA GLN A 112 -12.13 3.39 -12.08
C GLN A 112 -11.85 4.04 -10.70
N SER A 113 -10.80 3.59 -10.03
CA SER A 113 -10.43 4.09 -8.69
C SER A 113 -10.14 5.59 -8.72
N ALA A 114 -10.70 6.33 -7.78
CA ALA A 114 -10.38 7.71 -7.47
C ALA A 114 -10.06 7.84 -5.97
N ILE A 115 -9.39 8.93 -5.59
CA ILE A 115 -9.09 9.26 -4.19
C ILE A 115 -10.20 10.15 -3.65
N PHE A 116 -10.67 9.83 -2.45
CA PHE A 116 -11.67 10.58 -1.69
C PHE A 116 -11.16 10.93 -0.30
N THR A 117 -11.75 11.94 0.32
CA THR A 117 -11.56 12.30 1.73
C THR A 117 -12.86 12.23 2.51
N VAL A 118 -12.80 11.81 3.77
CA VAL A 118 -13.93 11.72 4.70
C VAL A 118 -13.44 11.86 6.14
N SER A 119 -14.33 12.15 7.09
CA SER A 119 -13.99 12.06 8.52
C SER A 119 -13.55 10.63 8.87
N ALA A 120 -12.58 10.49 9.78
CA ALA A 120 -12.12 9.19 10.28
C ALA A 120 -13.25 8.37 10.94
N SER A 121 -14.32 9.03 11.40
CA SER A 121 -15.52 8.38 11.93
C SER A 121 -16.55 7.97 10.87
N GLY A 122 -16.27 8.21 9.59
CA GLY A 122 -17.22 8.02 8.50
C GLY A 122 -18.02 9.28 8.14
N GLY A 123 -18.94 9.16 7.19
CA GLY A 123 -19.71 10.27 6.63
C GLY A 123 -19.74 10.25 5.11
N THR A 124 -19.94 11.41 4.47
CA THR A 124 -20.02 11.54 3.01
C THR A 124 -18.63 11.80 2.41
N PRO A 125 -18.07 10.86 1.64
CA PRO A 125 -16.76 11.06 1.02
C PRO A 125 -16.81 12.14 -0.07
N GLN A 126 -15.75 12.95 -0.14
CA GLN A 126 -15.56 13.99 -1.14
C GLN A 126 -14.42 13.59 -2.07
N ARG A 127 -14.66 13.60 -3.39
CA ARG A 127 -13.66 13.22 -4.38
C ARG A 127 -12.56 14.28 -4.48
N LEU A 128 -11.30 13.85 -4.50
CA LEU A 128 -10.12 14.71 -4.61
C LEU A 128 -9.49 14.64 -6.00
N THR A 129 -9.39 13.45 -6.60
CA THR A 129 -8.74 13.27 -7.91
C THR A 129 -9.76 13.36 -9.04
N PRO A 130 -9.63 14.35 -9.95
CA PRO A 130 -10.49 14.41 -11.14
C PRO A 130 -10.15 13.29 -12.13
N GLN A 131 -8.87 12.95 -12.28
CA GLN A 131 -8.38 11.93 -13.19
C GLN A 131 -8.29 10.55 -12.52
N THR A 132 -8.50 9.50 -13.31
CA THR A 132 -8.51 8.09 -12.86
C THR A 132 -7.80 7.21 -13.90
N PRO A 133 -7.25 6.05 -13.47
CA PRO A 133 -7.26 5.52 -12.11
C PRO A 133 -6.21 6.19 -11.19
N SER A 134 -6.51 6.25 -9.89
CA SER A 134 -5.62 6.81 -8.85
C SER A 134 -5.68 5.96 -7.56
N TYR A 135 -4.51 5.56 -7.05
CA TYR A 135 -4.32 4.61 -5.93
C TYR A 135 -3.44 5.23 -4.84
N LEU A 136 -4.06 5.61 -3.73
CA LEU A 136 -3.46 6.38 -2.64
C LEU A 136 -2.49 5.55 -1.79
N HIS A 137 -1.24 5.99 -1.60
CA HIS A 137 -0.30 5.28 -0.71
C HIS A 137 0.40 6.16 0.33
N GLY A 138 0.38 7.49 0.16
CA GLY A 138 1.06 8.41 1.07
C GLY A 138 0.22 9.62 1.45
N VAL A 139 0.31 10.01 2.73
CA VAL A 139 -0.09 11.33 3.23
C VAL A 139 1.17 11.99 3.78
N SER A 140 1.45 13.24 3.41
CA SER A 140 2.59 13.97 3.96
C SER A 140 2.41 14.19 5.48
N PRO A 141 3.49 14.25 6.27
CA PRO A 141 3.39 14.45 7.72
C PRO A 141 2.66 15.72 8.15
N ASP A 142 2.69 16.77 7.32
CA ASP A 142 1.94 18.00 7.55
C ASP A 142 0.47 17.93 7.09
N GLY A 143 0.05 16.81 6.50
CA GLY A 143 -1.30 16.54 6.03
C GLY A 143 -1.73 17.30 4.79
N LYS A 144 -0.81 18.01 4.11
CA LYS A 144 -1.15 18.91 3.00
C LYS A 144 -1.07 18.27 1.62
N THR A 145 -0.39 17.15 1.48
CA THR A 145 -0.12 16.52 0.18
C THR A 145 -0.36 15.03 0.26
N LEU A 146 -1.01 14.48 -0.76
CA LEU A 146 -1.18 13.05 -0.95
C LEU A 146 -0.24 12.56 -2.04
N ALA A 147 0.35 11.38 -1.86
CA ALA A 147 1.11 10.67 -2.89
C ALA A 147 0.36 9.41 -3.30
N PHE A 148 0.34 9.13 -4.60
CA PHE A 148 -0.45 8.06 -5.17
C PHE A 148 0.17 7.53 -6.45
N CYS A 149 -0.12 6.28 -6.77
CA CYS A 149 0.14 5.67 -8.05
C CYS A 149 -1.02 6.01 -9.00
N ALA A 150 -0.71 6.39 -10.24
CA ALA A 150 -1.72 6.72 -11.22
C ALA A 150 -1.29 6.31 -12.62
N GLU A 151 -2.26 5.86 -13.40
CA GLU A 151 -2.09 5.65 -14.84
C GLU A 151 -2.53 6.90 -15.57
N ARG A 152 -1.63 7.45 -16.38
CA ARG A 152 -1.92 8.55 -17.29
C ARG A 152 -1.27 8.24 -18.63
N ALA A 153 -2.07 8.23 -19.69
CA ALA A 153 -1.61 8.04 -21.07
C ALA A 153 -0.75 6.77 -21.27
N GLY A 154 -1.08 5.69 -20.56
CA GLY A 154 -0.43 4.38 -20.62
C GLY A 154 0.79 4.21 -19.72
N ALA A 155 1.18 5.23 -18.93
CA ALA A 155 2.30 5.16 -17.99
C ALA A 155 1.80 5.13 -16.54
N TRP A 156 2.43 4.29 -15.72
CA TRP A 156 2.15 4.16 -14.29
C TRP A 156 3.27 4.80 -13.47
N ASP A 157 2.97 5.95 -12.88
CA ASP A 157 3.95 6.77 -12.18
C ASP A 157 3.47 7.16 -10.78
N VAL A 158 4.40 7.68 -9.98
CA VAL A 158 4.08 8.35 -8.73
C VAL A 158 3.65 9.79 -9.02
N TYR A 159 2.47 10.15 -8.51
CA TYR A 159 1.93 11.49 -8.54
C TYR A 159 1.70 12.02 -7.13
N THR A 160 1.60 13.35 -7.02
CA THR A 160 1.13 14.03 -5.82
C THR A 160 0.00 15.00 -6.11
N ILE A 161 -0.84 15.28 -5.11
CA ILE A 161 -1.95 16.25 -5.19
C ILE A 161 -2.12 16.93 -3.83
N PRO A 162 -2.55 18.21 -3.76
CA PRO A 162 -2.96 18.81 -2.51
C PRO A 162 -4.07 17.98 -1.84
N ALA A 163 -4.00 17.81 -0.52
CA ALA A 163 -5.00 17.06 0.25
C ALA A 163 -6.39 17.71 0.25
N ALA A 164 -6.46 19.01 -0.11
CA ALA A 164 -7.70 19.74 -0.36
C ALA A 164 -8.25 19.55 -1.80
N GLY A 165 -7.57 18.76 -2.63
CA GLY A 165 -7.84 18.65 -4.07
C GLY A 165 -7.15 19.74 -4.88
N GLY A 166 -7.13 19.58 -6.21
CA GLY A 166 -6.48 20.52 -7.13
C GLY A 166 -5.66 19.82 -8.23
N PRO A 167 -4.68 20.52 -8.83
CA PRO A 167 -3.84 19.92 -9.86
C PRO A 167 -2.89 18.87 -9.27
N GLU A 168 -2.69 17.78 -10.01
CA GLU A 168 -1.70 16.75 -9.70
C GLU A 168 -0.33 17.07 -10.29
N THR A 169 0.74 16.59 -9.65
CA THR A 169 2.14 16.72 -10.09
C THR A 169 2.74 15.34 -10.26
N ARG A 170 3.26 15.04 -11.46
CA ARG A 170 4.00 13.80 -11.75
C ARG A 170 5.40 13.87 -11.17
N LEU A 171 5.82 12.89 -10.38
CA LEU A 171 7.14 12.83 -9.72
C LEU A 171 8.10 11.84 -10.36
N THR A 172 7.60 10.85 -11.10
CA THR A 172 8.43 9.86 -11.80
C THR A 172 8.02 9.72 -13.25
N ASP A 173 8.95 9.29 -14.09
CA ASP A 173 8.75 9.13 -15.54
C ASP A 173 9.51 7.93 -16.14
N ALA A 174 10.00 7.03 -15.28
CA ALA A 174 10.73 5.85 -15.71
C ALA A 174 9.81 4.87 -16.45
N GLN A 175 10.33 4.21 -17.48
CA GLN A 175 9.57 3.17 -18.16
C GLN A 175 9.28 2.01 -17.19
N GLY A 176 8.00 1.61 -17.12
CA GLY A 176 7.56 0.50 -16.30
C GLY A 176 6.39 0.91 -15.39
N LEU A 177 6.40 0.36 -14.19
CA LEU A 177 5.46 0.61 -13.12
C LEU A 177 6.22 1.17 -11.91
N ASP A 178 5.87 2.38 -11.51
CA ASP A 178 6.20 2.94 -10.20
C ASP A 178 4.94 2.97 -9.32
N ASP A 179 4.98 2.35 -8.14
CA ASP A 179 3.80 2.14 -7.28
C ASP A 179 4.16 2.20 -5.78
N GLY A 180 3.15 2.15 -4.91
CA GLY A 180 3.30 2.13 -3.46
C GLY A 180 3.99 3.36 -2.83
N PRO A 181 3.76 4.62 -3.29
CA PRO A 181 4.48 5.76 -2.76
C PRO A 181 4.07 6.14 -1.32
N GLU A 182 5.00 6.11 -0.37
CA GLU A 182 4.77 6.47 1.04
C GLU A 182 5.79 7.51 1.54
N TYR A 183 5.31 8.53 2.25
CA TYR A 183 6.18 9.53 2.86
C TYR A 183 6.93 8.98 4.08
N SER A 184 8.19 9.40 4.25
CA SER A 184 8.85 9.32 5.55
C SER A 184 8.13 10.18 6.59
N TYR A 185 8.21 9.79 7.86
CA TYR A 185 7.60 10.55 8.97
C TYR A 185 8.19 11.96 9.16
N ASP A 186 9.39 12.22 8.64
CA ASP A 186 10.00 13.56 8.61
C ASP A 186 9.67 14.36 7.33
N GLY A 187 8.92 13.77 6.40
CA GLY A 187 8.45 14.37 5.15
C GLY A 187 9.54 14.63 4.11
N ARG A 188 10.78 14.17 4.35
CA ARG A 188 11.92 14.45 3.46
C ARG A 188 11.98 13.50 2.26
N TRP A 189 11.41 12.32 2.38
CA TRP A 189 11.49 11.25 1.38
C TRP A 189 10.12 10.70 1.05
N ILE A 190 9.99 10.19 -0.17
CA ILE A 190 8.93 9.27 -0.61
C ILE A 190 9.60 7.96 -0.97
N TYR A 191 9.19 6.87 -0.32
CA TYR A 191 9.55 5.50 -0.66
C TYR A 191 8.54 4.97 -1.67
N PHE A 192 8.97 4.16 -2.62
CA PHE A 192 8.10 3.57 -3.64
C PHE A 192 8.75 2.30 -4.19
N ASN A 193 8.02 1.50 -4.96
CA ASN A 193 8.58 0.37 -5.69
C ASN A 193 8.56 0.61 -7.20
N SER A 194 9.58 0.11 -7.90
CA SER A 194 9.71 0.25 -9.35
C SER A 194 10.25 -1.01 -9.99
N ASN A 195 9.74 -1.35 -11.18
CA ASN A 195 10.28 -2.40 -12.03
C ASN A 195 11.18 -1.88 -13.16
N ARG A 196 11.64 -0.63 -13.10
CA ARG A 196 12.52 0.01 -14.10
C ARG A 196 13.82 -0.76 -14.40
N THR A 197 14.22 -1.67 -13.51
CA THR A 197 15.38 -2.57 -13.65
C THR A 197 15.00 -4.00 -14.05
N GLY A 198 13.76 -4.23 -14.50
CA GLY A 198 13.24 -5.52 -14.95
C GLY A 198 12.55 -6.35 -13.87
N GLN A 199 12.83 -6.10 -12.58
CA GLN A 199 12.21 -6.73 -11.42
C GLN A 199 11.73 -5.66 -10.43
N MET A 200 10.69 -5.95 -9.64
CA MET A 200 10.18 -5.00 -8.65
C MET A 200 11.15 -4.84 -7.48
N HIS A 201 11.66 -3.63 -7.30
CA HIS A 201 12.55 -3.25 -6.21
C HIS A 201 12.07 -2.00 -5.51
N LEU A 202 12.54 -1.78 -4.29
CA LEU A 202 12.23 -0.58 -3.52
C LEU A 202 13.20 0.54 -3.91
N TYR A 203 12.65 1.75 -3.97
CA TYR A 203 13.34 3.00 -4.25
C TYR A 203 12.91 4.04 -3.22
N ARG A 204 13.66 5.15 -3.15
CA ARG A 204 13.16 6.39 -2.55
C ARG A 204 13.59 7.59 -3.37
N MET A 205 12.90 8.70 -3.16
CA MET A 205 13.20 10.00 -3.75
C MET A 205 12.92 11.11 -2.74
N ARG A 206 13.47 12.29 -2.94
CA ARG A 206 13.05 13.49 -2.19
C ARG A 206 11.56 13.73 -2.44
N ALA A 207 10.88 14.38 -1.49
CA ALA A 207 9.45 14.67 -1.61
C ALA A 207 9.06 15.50 -2.86
N ASP A 208 10.02 16.19 -3.48
CA ASP A 208 9.86 16.92 -4.74
C ASP A 208 10.12 16.07 -6.00
N GLY A 209 10.38 14.76 -5.85
CA GLY A 209 10.67 13.83 -6.94
C GLY A 209 12.15 13.69 -7.30
N SER A 210 13.02 14.56 -6.77
CA SER A 210 14.45 14.55 -7.08
C SER A 210 15.22 13.43 -6.35
N THR A 211 16.46 13.17 -6.77
CA THR A 211 17.39 12.25 -6.08
C THR A 211 16.80 10.85 -5.86
N GLN A 212 16.36 10.21 -6.94
CA GLN A 212 15.86 8.85 -6.87
C GLN A 212 17.01 7.86 -6.64
N GLU A 213 16.90 7.00 -5.63
CA GLU A 213 17.87 5.95 -5.33
C GLU A 213 17.16 4.59 -5.21
N GLN A 214 17.85 3.53 -5.62
CA GLN A 214 17.42 2.15 -5.41
C GLN A 214 17.84 1.66 -4.01
N LEU A 215 16.97 0.94 -3.32
CA LEU A 215 17.20 0.41 -1.97
C LEU A 215 17.42 -1.10 -1.95
N THR A 216 16.73 -1.84 -2.81
CA THR A 216 16.87 -3.31 -2.91
C THR A 216 17.36 -3.72 -4.29
N ASN A 217 18.15 -4.80 -4.36
CA ASN A 217 18.73 -5.34 -5.59
C ASN A 217 18.97 -6.86 -5.51
N ASP A 218 18.15 -7.55 -4.71
CA ASP A 218 18.20 -9.01 -4.60
C ASP A 218 17.28 -9.68 -5.63
N SER A 219 17.22 -11.01 -5.63
CA SER A 219 16.46 -11.77 -6.63
C SER A 219 14.95 -11.85 -6.37
N LEU A 220 14.43 -11.14 -5.37
CA LEU A 220 13.02 -11.19 -4.96
C LEU A 220 12.26 -9.96 -5.46
N ASP A 221 10.96 -10.13 -5.69
CA ASP A 221 10.05 -9.01 -5.97
C ASP A 221 9.69 -8.35 -4.65
N ASN A 222 10.18 -7.12 -4.46
CA ASN A 222 10.02 -6.36 -3.22
C ASN A 222 8.98 -5.25 -3.43
N TRP A 223 7.88 -5.31 -2.67
CA TRP A 223 6.72 -4.43 -2.78
C TRP A 223 6.42 -3.76 -1.44
N PHE A 224 5.73 -2.61 -1.50
CA PHE A 224 5.14 -1.91 -0.36
C PHE A 224 6.14 -1.63 0.78
N GLY A 225 7.04 -0.67 0.53
CA GLY A 225 8.04 -0.24 1.52
C GLY A 225 7.49 0.79 2.50
N HIS A 226 7.29 0.39 3.76
CA HIS A 226 6.78 1.24 4.83
C HIS A 226 7.91 1.69 5.78
N PRO A 227 8.34 2.96 5.76
CA PRO A 227 9.34 3.46 6.69
C PRO A 227 8.81 3.47 8.13
N SER A 228 9.66 3.11 9.09
CA SER A 228 9.30 3.16 10.51
C SER A 228 9.08 4.61 10.99
N PRO A 229 8.26 4.83 12.03
CA PRO A 229 8.03 6.15 12.62
C PRO A 229 9.30 6.90 13.03
N ASP A 230 10.34 6.18 13.45
CA ASP A 230 11.63 6.76 13.84
C ASP A 230 12.62 6.93 12.67
N GLY A 231 12.22 6.56 11.45
CA GLY A 231 12.99 6.70 10.22
C GLY A 231 14.23 5.81 10.12
N LYS A 232 14.37 4.79 10.98
CA LYS A 232 15.55 3.91 10.99
C LYS A 232 15.38 2.65 10.16
N SER A 233 14.15 2.18 9.97
CA SER A 233 13.85 0.90 9.34
C SER A 233 12.85 1.06 8.20
N LEU A 234 12.85 0.10 7.28
CA LEU A 234 11.86 -0.03 6.21
C LEU A 234 11.35 -1.46 6.21
N VAL A 235 10.06 -1.66 6.48
CA VAL A 235 9.39 -2.97 6.36
C VAL A 235 8.75 -3.09 5.00
N PHE A 236 8.83 -4.27 4.40
CA PHE A 236 8.28 -4.55 3.08
C PHE A 236 7.96 -6.03 2.92
N ILE A 237 7.19 -6.35 1.87
CA ILE A 237 6.85 -7.72 1.51
C ILE A 237 7.72 -8.16 0.32
N SER A 238 8.20 -9.40 0.39
CA SER A 238 8.91 -10.03 -0.72
C SER A 238 8.13 -11.23 -1.22
N TYR A 239 7.88 -11.28 -2.53
CA TYR A 239 7.46 -12.48 -3.22
C TYR A 239 8.69 -13.35 -3.53
N LEU A 240 8.55 -14.67 -3.35
CA LEU A 240 9.66 -15.60 -3.53
C LEU A 240 10.00 -15.90 -4.99
N GLN A 241 9.16 -15.43 -5.91
CA GLN A 241 9.30 -15.60 -7.36
C GLN A 241 9.04 -14.25 -8.04
N ASP A 242 9.60 -14.07 -9.23
CA ASP A 242 9.33 -12.92 -10.08
C ASP A 242 7.86 -12.92 -10.53
N GLN A 243 7.11 -11.89 -10.12
CA GLN A 243 5.70 -11.70 -10.41
C GLN A 243 5.46 -10.87 -11.68
N LYS A 244 6.51 -10.58 -12.45
CA LYS A 244 6.45 -9.87 -13.74
C LYS A 244 5.82 -8.49 -13.62
N GLY A 245 6.15 -7.79 -12.53
CA GLY A 245 5.62 -6.45 -12.24
C GLY A 245 4.21 -6.43 -11.67
N ALA A 246 3.65 -7.58 -11.28
CA ALA A 246 2.40 -7.66 -10.53
C ALA A 246 2.64 -7.93 -9.04
N HIS A 247 1.59 -7.76 -8.23
CA HIS A 247 1.57 -8.09 -6.80
C HIS A 247 0.34 -8.94 -6.49
N PRO A 248 0.27 -10.20 -6.98
CA PRO A 248 -0.95 -11.00 -6.90
C PRO A 248 -1.28 -11.45 -5.46
N PHE A 249 -2.55 -11.78 -5.26
CA PHE A 249 -3.02 -12.53 -4.09
C PHE A 249 -2.53 -13.99 -4.13
N GLY A 250 -2.40 -14.61 -2.95
CA GLY A 250 -2.28 -16.06 -2.81
C GLY A 250 -0.94 -16.61 -3.28
N LYS A 251 0.15 -15.97 -2.84
CA LYS A 251 1.52 -16.40 -3.10
C LYS A 251 2.27 -16.69 -1.81
N ASP A 252 3.32 -17.47 -1.93
CA ASP A 252 4.33 -17.58 -0.88
C ASP A 252 5.13 -16.28 -0.82
N VAL A 253 5.06 -15.63 0.33
CA VAL A 253 5.66 -14.34 0.60
C VAL A 253 6.28 -14.35 1.99
N LYS A 254 7.06 -13.33 2.31
CA LYS A 254 7.52 -13.04 3.66
C LYS A 254 7.66 -11.54 3.87
N LEU A 255 7.55 -11.11 5.12
CA LEU A 255 7.91 -9.75 5.49
C LEU A 255 9.41 -9.68 5.79
N ARG A 256 10.02 -8.58 5.39
CA ARG A 256 11.44 -8.29 5.61
C ARG A 256 11.59 -6.88 6.14
N VAL A 257 12.70 -6.64 6.82
CA VAL A 257 13.05 -5.33 7.35
C VAL A 257 14.46 -4.95 6.93
N MET A 258 14.61 -3.72 6.44
CA MET A 258 15.88 -3.10 6.09
C MET A 258 16.25 -2.06 7.15
N ASP A 259 17.49 -2.08 7.62
CA ASP A 259 18.09 -0.95 8.31
C ASP A 259 18.50 0.12 7.27
N LEU A 260 17.90 1.31 7.36
CA LEU A 260 18.05 2.36 6.35
C LEU A 260 19.45 3.00 6.32
N LYS A 261 20.23 2.84 7.39
CA LYS A 261 21.60 3.37 7.47
C LYS A 261 22.60 2.41 6.81
N THR A 262 22.49 1.12 7.13
CA THR A 262 23.44 0.08 6.71
C THR A 262 23.01 -0.68 5.47
N ARG A 263 21.74 -0.56 5.07
CA ARG A 263 21.09 -1.35 4.01
C ARG A 263 21.03 -2.85 4.27
N LYS A 264 21.33 -3.28 5.48
CA LYS A 264 21.21 -4.69 5.84
C LYS A 264 19.74 -5.06 5.86
N ILE A 265 19.39 -6.13 5.15
CA ILE A 265 18.06 -6.71 5.11
C ILE A 265 18.05 -8.01 5.90
N GLN A 266 17.00 -8.23 6.68
CA GLN A 266 16.71 -9.50 7.34
C GLN A 266 15.24 -9.88 7.19
N ASP A 267 14.96 -11.17 7.25
CA ASP A 267 13.59 -11.68 7.28
C ASP A 267 12.96 -11.35 8.65
N LEU A 268 11.76 -10.77 8.62
CA LEU A 268 10.98 -10.42 9.80
C LEU A 268 10.00 -11.55 10.17
N THR A 269 9.56 -12.31 9.17
CA THR A 269 8.71 -13.49 9.33
C THR A 269 9.30 -14.67 8.55
N GLU A 270 8.89 -15.88 8.89
CA GLU A 270 9.02 -16.99 7.94
C GLU A 270 8.06 -16.83 6.75
N VAL A 271 8.16 -17.76 5.80
CA VAL A 271 7.29 -17.77 4.61
C VAL A 271 5.85 -18.07 5.00
N PHE A 272 4.90 -17.31 4.47
CA PHE A 272 3.47 -17.53 4.65
C PHE A 272 2.70 -17.27 3.35
N PHE A 273 1.46 -17.74 3.30
CA PHE A 273 0.55 -17.52 2.18
C PHE A 273 -0.09 -16.13 2.28
N GLY A 274 0.19 -15.26 1.32
CA GLY A 274 -0.08 -13.83 1.38
C GLY A 274 -0.04 -13.15 0.01
N GLY A 275 0.36 -11.88 0.00
CA GLY A 275 0.56 -11.07 -1.21
C GLY A 275 -0.31 -9.81 -1.20
N GLN A 276 -1.13 -9.63 -2.24
CA GLN A 276 -2.16 -8.58 -2.24
C GLN A 276 -3.00 -8.67 -0.97
N GLY A 277 -3.21 -7.54 -0.30
CA GLY A 277 -3.97 -7.44 0.94
C GLY A 277 -3.13 -7.61 2.21
N THR A 278 -1.89 -8.09 2.13
CA THR A 278 -1.06 -8.31 3.33
C THR A 278 -0.63 -7.01 4.00
N ILE A 279 -0.04 -6.07 3.25
CA ILE A 279 0.46 -4.76 3.73
C ILE A 279 0.42 -3.69 2.60
N ASN A 280 -0.70 -3.47 1.93
CA ASN A 280 -0.74 -2.43 0.86
C ASN A 280 -0.53 -0.99 1.40
N VAL A 281 -0.75 -0.79 2.70
CA VAL A 281 -0.79 0.51 3.39
C VAL A 281 0.15 0.49 4.61
N PRO A 282 0.53 1.66 5.17
CA PRO A 282 1.41 1.76 6.32
C PRO A 282 0.94 0.88 7.47
N SER A 283 1.79 -0.06 7.87
CA SER A 283 1.42 -1.16 8.76
C SER A 283 2.05 -1.04 10.17
N TRP A 284 2.83 0.01 10.41
CA TRP A 284 3.54 0.25 11.67
C TRP A 284 2.62 0.74 12.79
N SER A 285 2.83 0.23 14.00
CA SER A 285 2.31 0.84 15.22
C SER A 285 2.89 2.25 15.40
N PRO A 286 2.17 3.18 16.06
CA PRO A 286 2.65 4.56 16.23
C PRO A 286 3.99 4.68 16.97
N ASP A 287 4.31 3.71 17.83
CA ASP A 287 5.58 3.66 18.56
C ASP A 287 6.72 2.97 17.78
N GLY A 288 6.44 2.48 16.57
CA GLY A 288 7.41 1.87 15.66
C GLY A 288 7.95 0.52 16.12
N LYS A 289 7.26 -0.20 17.02
CA LYS A 289 7.71 -1.50 17.53
C LYS A 289 7.04 -2.69 16.88
N GLN A 290 5.85 -2.48 16.32
CA GLN A 290 5.00 -3.55 15.81
C GLN A 290 4.56 -3.27 14.38
N VAL A 291 4.32 -4.32 13.62
CA VAL A 291 3.73 -4.26 12.29
C VAL A 291 2.49 -5.16 12.27
N ALA A 292 1.36 -4.61 11.80
CA ALA A 292 0.16 -5.38 11.54
C ALA A 292 0.16 -5.86 10.09
N PHE A 293 -0.30 -7.08 9.85
CA PHE A 293 -0.41 -7.62 8.49
C PHE A 293 -1.49 -8.68 8.42
N VAL A 294 -1.92 -9.02 7.20
CA VAL A 294 -2.83 -10.15 6.96
C VAL A 294 -2.10 -11.27 6.24
N ARG A 295 -2.20 -12.48 6.78
CA ARG A 295 -1.92 -13.70 6.03
C ARG A 295 -3.22 -14.44 5.75
N TYR A 296 -3.20 -15.30 4.75
CA TYR A 296 -4.36 -16.03 4.30
C TYR A 296 -4.19 -17.53 4.47
N LYS A 297 -5.31 -18.24 4.52
CA LYS A 297 -5.39 -19.69 4.29
C LYS A 297 -6.49 -19.93 3.27
N VAL A 298 -6.33 -20.96 2.45
CA VAL A 298 -7.40 -21.47 1.58
C VAL A 298 -7.91 -22.75 2.22
N GLU A 299 -9.21 -22.85 2.41
CA GLU A 299 -9.91 -24.03 2.93
C GLU A 299 -10.68 -24.80 1.83
#